data_AF-A0A3M7N218-F1
#
_entry.id   AF-A0A3M7N218-F1
#
_cell.length_a   1.000
_cell.length_b   1.000
_cell.length_c   1.000
_cell.angle_alpha   90.00
_cell.angle_beta   90.00
_cell.angle_gamma   90.00
#
_symmetry.space_group_name_H-M   'P 1'
#
loop_
_entity.id
_entity.type
_entity.pdbx_description
1 polymer ?
#
loop_
_entity_poly.entity_id
_entity_poly.type
_entity_poly.pdbx_seq_one_letter_code
_entity_poly.pdbx_strand_id
1 'polypeptide(L)'
;MKILCLHGAYGSASNFQIQLSPFIDSLKKQEPVQFKWIDGENTTSPPKGFENYFGKPPLYRHFRYDGMSELDDMLTKLRDLQQGEAAEDTMRKLIGNQESFHGPAVLATIESLLKIVDEDPEIDGILGYSEGAMAAATLVLEERRRWDLFGRERRIKFAIFFAGWPPLRLDDEGKAHTLLADQSDDVIDIPTCHIVGCNDPYVHGAMALFSVCDEDTAILFDHGKGHTVPRDTQTIQELTSAIRTATKLVWYLHATDTKTDLPLNRASLQRQTRIILDGLEEVLVQSRESEELLTTTVAIPTPDFPAQTSDHILNALLRTKFDPSIEEWAEEGEHYDPTHAHSSHILAEEDLSRLWAGAAEIYHTHGSRYPWGADYSREEMENGTESVATGLKRELVEPILEPDEFDDDDAGEDQQEGVQEQMEREKPAIAPTPSSRIQEPMVVGSVLKFLSTGSTG
;
A
#
# COMPACT_ATOMS: atom_id res chain seq x y z
N MET A 1 22.53 -1.70 -3.20
CA MET A 1 21.70 -1.42 -2.01
C MET A 1 21.89 -2.48 -0.94
N LYS A 2 21.76 -2.10 0.33
CA LYS A 2 21.94 -2.96 1.50
C LYS A 2 20.76 -2.83 2.46
N ILE A 3 20.33 -3.94 3.04
CA ILE A 3 19.26 -4.00 4.04
C ILE A 3 19.88 -4.31 5.40
N LEU A 4 19.64 -3.45 6.39
CA LEU A 4 20.00 -3.71 7.79
C LEU A 4 18.97 -4.67 8.42
N CYS A 5 19.41 -5.78 9.00
CA CYS A 5 18.55 -6.83 9.51
C CYS A 5 18.60 -6.94 11.04
N LEU A 6 17.44 -6.77 11.67
CA LEU A 6 17.24 -6.80 13.12
C LEU A 6 16.43 -8.03 13.54
N HIS A 7 17.06 -8.93 14.28
CA HIS A 7 16.40 -10.13 14.81
C HIS A 7 15.35 -9.79 15.88
N GLY A 8 14.43 -10.73 16.15
CA GLY A 8 13.46 -10.60 17.24
C GLY A 8 14.04 -10.89 18.63
N ALA A 9 13.22 -10.74 19.67
CA ALA A 9 13.65 -10.99 21.04
C ALA A 9 14.17 -12.43 21.21
N TYR A 10 15.20 -12.59 22.04
CA TYR A 10 15.92 -13.85 22.23
C TYR A 10 16.54 -14.40 20.92
N GLY A 11 16.84 -13.53 19.95
CA GLY A 11 17.44 -13.91 18.67
C GLY A 11 18.94 -13.66 18.59
N SER A 12 19.53 -13.90 17.43
CA SER A 12 20.87 -13.43 17.05
C SER A 12 20.91 -13.21 15.54
N ALA A 13 21.87 -12.42 15.07
CA ALA A 13 22.14 -12.22 13.65
C ALA A 13 22.26 -13.56 12.91
N SER A 14 23.01 -14.50 13.49
CA SER A 14 23.24 -15.81 12.89
C SER A 14 21.97 -16.66 12.80
N ASN A 15 21.17 -16.73 13.88
CA ASN A 15 19.93 -17.49 13.90
C ASN A 15 18.91 -16.87 12.93
N PHE A 16 18.85 -15.54 12.88
CA PHE A 16 17.91 -14.82 12.03
C PHE A 16 18.23 -14.98 10.54
N GLN A 17 19.51 -14.95 10.18
CA GLN A 17 19.96 -15.24 8.82
C GLN A 17 19.56 -16.66 8.37
N ILE A 18 19.68 -17.65 9.25
CA ILE A 18 19.25 -19.04 8.97
C ILE A 18 17.72 -19.12 8.86
N GLN A 19 17.00 -18.39 9.72
CA GLN A 19 15.54 -18.36 9.71
C GLN A 19 15.02 -17.82 8.38
N LEU A 20 15.60 -16.74 7.87
CA LEU A 20 15.22 -16.07 6.61
C LEU A 20 15.89 -16.64 5.35
N SER A 21 16.70 -17.70 5.45
CA SER A 21 17.47 -18.20 4.31
C SER A 21 16.65 -18.46 3.03
N PRO A 22 15.45 -19.09 3.09
CA PRO A 22 14.67 -19.34 1.88
C PRO A 22 14.21 -18.04 1.20
N PHE A 23 13.83 -17.05 2.00
CA PHE A 23 13.45 -15.72 1.53
C PHE A 23 14.64 -14.98 0.91
N ILE A 24 15.79 -14.98 1.58
CA ILE A 24 17.02 -14.34 1.10
C ILE A 24 17.44 -14.92 -0.25
N ASP A 25 17.40 -16.25 -0.39
CA ASP A 25 17.77 -16.94 -1.62
C ASP A 25 16.79 -16.65 -2.76
N SER A 26 15.50 -16.48 -2.44
CA SER A 26 14.48 -16.06 -3.42
C SER A 26 14.69 -14.62 -3.89
N LEU A 27 14.88 -13.68 -2.96
CA LEU A 27 15.04 -12.27 -3.28
C LEU A 27 16.35 -11.98 -4.04
N LYS A 28 17.46 -12.61 -3.67
CA LYS A 28 18.76 -12.45 -4.36
C LYS A 28 18.78 -12.95 -5.80
N LYS A 29 17.87 -13.86 -6.18
CA LYS A 29 17.74 -14.30 -7.58
C LYS A 29 17.16 -13.21 -8.47
N GLN A 30 16.37 -12.31 -7.89
CA GLN A 30 15.63 -11.29 -8.64
C GLN A 30 16.31 -9.92 -8.55
N GLU A 31 16.96 -9.61 -7.43
CA GLU A 31 17.53 -8.28 -7.18
C GLU A 31 18.96 -8.36 -6.60
N PRO A 32 19.88 -7.45 -6.97
CA PRO A 32 21.24 -7.39 -6.45
C PRO A 32 21.29 -6.75 -5.05
N VAL A 33 20.64 -7.39 -4.07
CA VAL A 33 20.53 -6.92 -2.69
C VAL A 33 21.57 -7.55 -1.76
N GLN A 34 22.13 -6.72 -0.88
CA GLN A 34 23.00 -7.16 0.22
C GLN A 34 22.27 -7.05 1.57
N PHE A 35 22.70 -7.84 2.55
CA PHE A 35 22.11 -7.84 3.89
C PHE A 35 23.21 -7.66 4.94
N LYS A 36 22.99 -6.72 5.86
CA LYS A 36 23.86 -6.47 7.02
C LYS A 36 23.13 -6.95 8.27
N TRP A 37 23.62 -8.03 8.87
CA TRP A 37 23.03 -8.63 10.06
C TRP A 37 23.76 -8.12 11.29
N ILE A 38 23.00 -7.72 12.31
CA ILE A 38 23.58 -7.28 13.58
C ILE A 38 22.93 -8.00 14.75
N ASP A 39 23.70 -8.20 15.81
CA ASP A 39 23.20 -8.68 17.09
C ASP A 39 22.69 -7.49 17.91
N GLY A 40 21.65 -7.73 18.73
CA GLY A 40 21.23 -6.78 19.74
C GLY A 40 22.30 -6.61 20.84
N GLU A 41 22.29 -5.47 21.52
CA GLU A 41 23.34 -5.14 22.50
C GLU A 41 23.17 -5.87 23.85
N ASN A 42 21.98 -6.43 24.11
CA ASN A 42 21.63 -7.00 25.40
C ASN A 42 21.61 -8.53 25.34
N THR A 43 22.66 -9.19 25.84
CA THR A 43 22.68 -10.66 25.98
C THR A 43 21.58 -11.12 26.93
N THR A 44 20.85 -12.17 26.54
CA THR A 44 19.73 -12.73 27.32
C THR A 44 19.73 -14.26 27.29
N SER A 45 18.98 -14.86 28.22
CA SER A 45 18.69 -16.29 28.24
C SER A 45 17.19 -16.51 27.99
N PRO A 46 16.81 -17.56 27.24
CA PRO A 46 15.41 -17.90 27.05
C PRO A 46 14.67 -18.12 28.37
N PRO A 47 13.35 -17.89 28.39
CA PRO A 47 12.51 -18.33 29.50
C PRO A 47 12.64 -19.84 29.73
N LYS A 48 12.45 -20.25 30.99
CA LYS A 48 12.52 -21.66 31.38
C LYS A 48 11.50 -22.49 30.56
N GLY A 49 11.94 -23.59 29.96
CA GLY A 49 11.13 -24.44 29.08
C GLY A 49 11.20 -24.10 27.59
N PHE A 50 11.83 -22.98 27.22
CA PHE A 50 12.03 -22.54 25.83
C PHE A 50 13.50 -22.54 25.40
N GLU A 51 14.37 -23.25 26.14
CA GLU A 51 15.83 -23.22 25.93
C GLU A 51 16.25 -23.64 24.52
N ASN A 52 15.45 -24.49 23.86
CA ASN A 52 15.72 -24.98 22.50
C ASN A 52 14.86 -24.30 21.41
N TYR A 53 13.97 -23.38 21.79
CA TYR A 53 13.02 -22.77 20.85
C TYR A 53 13.66 -21.66 20.02
N PHE A 54 14.48 -20.81 20.64
CA PHE A 54 15.02 -19.58 20.04
C PHE A 54 16.35 -19.76 19.27
N GLY A 55 16.78 -21.00 19.07
CA GLY A 55 18.02 -21.33 18.36
C GLY A 55 19.25 -21.38 19.27
N LYS A 56 20.44 -21.30 18.66
CA LYS A 56 21.70 -21.49 19.38
C LYS A 56 22.14 -20.21 20.09
N PRO A 57 22.61 -20.29 21.35
CA PRO A 57 23.20 -19.14 22.04
C PRO A 57 24.55 -18.73 21.42
N PRO A 58 25.03 -17.49 21.68
CA PRO A 58 24.41 -16.45 22.50
C PRO A 58 23.14 -15.86 21.86
N LEU A 59 22.20 -15.43 22.70
CA LEU A 59 20.94 -14.80 22.30
C LEU A 59 20.86 -13.39 22.86
N TYR A 60 20.16 -12.52 22.16
CA TYR A 60 20.17 -11.09 22.38
C TYR A 60 18.76 -10.49 22.33
N ARG A 61 18.63 -9.29 22.87
CA ARG A 61 17.50 -8.37 22.69
C ARG A 61 18.01 -7.01 22.23
N HIS A 62 17.20 -6.32 21.43
CA HIS A 62 17.52 -4.95 21.02
C HIS A 62 17.26 -3.96 22.15
N PHE A 63 16.18 -4.16 22.91
CA PHE A 63 15.84 -3.31 24.04
C PHE A 63 16.08 -4.02 25.36
N ARG A 64 16.50 -3.24 26.36
CA ARG A 64 16.57 -3.71 27.75
C ARG A 64 15.18 -3.56 28.39
N TYR A 65 14.68 -4.65 28.95
CA TYR A 65 13.45 -4.69 29.74
C TYR A 65 13.77 -4.69 31.22
N ASP A 66 12.95 -4.01 32.03
CA ASP A 66 13.11 -3.92 33.48
C ASP A 66 12.34 -5.00 34.28
N GLY A 67 11.58 -5.88 33.61
CA GLY A 67 10.79 -6.94 34.23
C GLY A 67 11.09 -8.34 33.70
N MET A 68 11.51 -9.27 34.58
CA MET A 68 11.50 -10.71 34.29
C MET A 68 10.11 -11.27 34.63
N SER A 69 9.25 -11.50 33.62
CA SER A 69 8.16 -12.53 33.58
C SER A 69 7.06 -12.20 32.55
N GLU A 70 7.37 -11.65 31.38
CA GLU A 70 6.32 -11.10 30.50
C GLU A 70 5.84 -12.04 29.38
N LEU A 71 6.59 -13.07 28.97
CA LEU A 71 6.06 -14.01 27.96
C LEU A 71 4.87 -14.80 28.54
N ASP A 72 4.97 -15.23 29.80
CA ASP A 72 3.85 -15.87 30.52
C ASP A 72 2.70 -14.88 30.77
N ASP A 73 3.00 -13.61 31.08
CA ASP A 73 1.98 -12.58 31.34
C ASP A 73 1.27 -12.14 30.05
N MET A 74 1.99 -12.00 28.93
CA MET A 74 1.41 -11.72 27.61
C MET A 74 0.59 -12.90 27.09
N LEU A 75 1.07 -14.14 27.18
CA LEU A 75 0.30 -15.33 26.79
C LEU A 75 -0.95 -15.52 27.65
N THR A 76 -0.88 -15.15 28.94
CA THR A 76 -2.04 -15.15 29.83
C THR A 76 -3.04 -14.08 29.43
N LYS A 77 -2.60 -12.84 29.18
CA LYS A 77 -3.46 -11.73 28.72
C LYS A 77 -4.10 -12.02 27.36
N LEU A 78 -3.35 -12.63 26.44
CA LEU A 78 -3.85 -13.04 25.12
C LEU A 78 -5.03 -14.02 25.20
N ARG A 79 -5.07 -14.86 26.24
CA ARG A 79 -6.16 -15.82 26.46
C ARG A 79 -7.47 -15.14 26.89
N ASP A 80 -7.39 -13.94 27.45
CA ASP A 80 -8.51 -13.17 27.98
C ASP A 80 -9.04 -12.10 26.99
N LEU A 81 -8.45 -11.98 25.80
CA LEU A 81 -8.87 -11.03 24.77
C LEU A 81 -10.15 -11.48 24.06
N GLN A 82 -11.05 -10.53 23.79
CA GLN A 82 -12.27 -10.76 23.03
C GLN A 82 -12.00 -10.68 21.52
N GLN A 83 -12.58 -11.59 20.74
CA GLN A 83 -12.52 -11.50 19.27
C GLN A 83 -13.25 -10.25 18.78
N GLY A 84 -12.59 -9.45 17.93
CA GLY A 84 -13.18 -8.27 17.27
C GLY A 84 -12.75 -6.92 17.84
N GLU A 85 -11.85 -6.88 18.83
CA GLU A 85 -11.29 -5.62 19.33
C GLU A 85 -10.31 -4.99 18.32
N ALA A 86 -10.27 -3.66 18.29
CA ALA A 86 -9.29 -2.91 17.50
C ALA A 86 -7.85 -3.27 17.95
N ALA A 87 -6.90 -3.15 17.03
CA ALA A 87 -5.51 -3.48 17.28
C ALA A 87 -4.94 -2.61 18.41
N GLU A 88 -5.24 -1.31 18.39
CA GLU A 88 -4.79 -0.30 19.34
C GLU A 88 -5.28 -0.60 20.76
N ASP A 89 -6.56 -0.98 20.92
CA ASP A 89 -7.14 -1.35 22.22
C ASP A 89 -6.52 -2.64 22.77
N THR A 90 -6.31 -3.63 21.90
CA THR A 90 -5.63 -4.86 22.27
C THR A 90 -4.20 -4.57 22.74
N MET A 91 -3.47 -3.71 22.04
CA MET A 91 -2.12 -3.31 22.43
C MET A 91 -2.09 -2.58 23.77
N ARG A 92 -3.05 -1.67 24.03
CA ARG A 92 -3.19 -1.02 25.34
C ARG A 92 -3.40 -2.03 26.47
N LYS A 93 -4.17 -3.09 26.24
CA LYS A 93 -4.39 -4.17 27.23
C LYS A 93 -3.16 -5.05 27.44
N LEU A 94 -2.44 -5.37 26.37
CA LEU A 94 -1.25 -6.23 26.41
C LEU A 94 -0.07 -5.54 27.10
N ILE A 95 0.20 -4.30 26.73
CA ILE A 95 1.31 -3.49 27.26
C ILE A 95 0.96 -2.96 28.66
N GLY A 96 -0.32 -2.64 28.89
CA GLY A 96 -0.79 -2.04 30.15
C GLY A 96 -0.30 -0.60 30.36
N ASN A 97 -0.54 -0.05 31.55
CA ASN A 97 -0.15 1.31 31.93
C ASN A 97 1.31 1.41 32.48
N GLN A 98 2.11 0.36 32.35
CA GLN A 98 3.46 0.32 32.93
C GLN A 98 4.55 0.63 31.91
N GLU A 99 5.67 1.09 32.44
CA GLU A 99 6.89 1.38 31.70
C GLU A 99 7.53 0.06 31.22
N SER A 100 7.06 -0.50 30.10
CA SER A 100 7.55 -1.79 29.60
C SER A 100 9.00 -1.71 29.10
N PHE A 101 9.44 -0.52 28.68
CA PHE A 101 10.79 -0.29 28.12
C PHE A 101 11.54 0.78 28.90
N HIS A 102 12.79 0.50 29.24
CA HIS A 102 13.66 1.48 29.89
C HIS A 102 14.08 2.54 28.87
N GLY A 103 13.56 3.77 29.00
CA GLY A 103 13.73 4.86 28.02
C GLY A 103 15.19 5.13 27.60
N PRO A 104 16.16 5.25 28.54
CA PRO A 104 17.56 5.40 28.18
C PRO A 104 18.15 4.22 27.39
N ALA A 105 17.60 3.00 27.56
CA ALA A 105 18.02 1.85 26.77
C ALA A 105 17.46 1.92 25.34
N VAL A 106 16.19 2.35 25.18
CA VAL A 106 15.61 2.62 23.86
C VAL A 106 16.46 3.66 23.12
N LEU A 107 16.79 4.78 23.77
CA LEU A 107 17.64 5.81 23.17
C LEU A 107 19.00 5.26 22.74
N ALA A 108 19.67 4.50 23.61
CA ALA A 108 20.97 3.91 23.30
C ALA A 108 20.93 2.99 22.07
N THR A 109 19.90 2.14 21.99
CA THR A 109 19.68 1.26 20.83
C THR A 109 19.49 2.07 19.56
N ILE A 110 18.66 3.12 19.58
CA ILE A 110 18.41 3.94 18.39
C ILE A 110 19.65 4.73 17.96
N GLU A 111 20.42 5.30 18.89
CA GLU A 111 21.69 5.96 18.57
C GLU A 111 22.71 4.99 17.95
N SER A 112 22.77 3.75 18.45
CA SER A 112 23.63 2.71 17.89
C SER A 112 23.23 2.35 16.46
N LEU A 113 21.92 2.19 16.21
CA LEU A 113 21.39 1.94 14.87
C LEU A 113 21.65 3.11 13.91
N LEU A 114 21.43 4.35 14.34
CA LEU A 114 21.73 5.55 13.54
C LEU A 114 23.20 5.59 13.16
N LYS A 115 24.10 5.29 14.11
CA LYS A 115 25.54 5.19 13.84
C LYS A 115 25.87 4.12 12.80
N ILE A 116 25.26 2.93 12.88
CA ILE A 116 25.47 1.84 11.91
C ILE A 116 25.04 2.25 10.50
N VAL A 117 23.94 3.01 10.40
CA VAL A 117 23.40 3.54 9.14
C VAL A 117 24.30 4.67 8.60
N ASP A 118 24.83 5.53 9.46
CA ASP A 118 25.73 6.62 9.08
C ASP A 118 27.11 6.11 8.61
N GLU A 119 27.61 5.03 9.20
CA GLU A 119 28.90 4.42 8.83
C GLU A 119 28.86 3.65 7.51
N ASP A 120 27.67 3.30 7.02
CA ASP A 120 27.48 2.46 5.83
C ASP A 120 26.40 3.07 4.92
N PRO A 121 26.77 4.01 4.04
CA PRO A 121 25.82 4.77 3.23
C PRO A 121 25.08 3.90 2.21
N GLU A 122 25.48 2.64 1.99
CA GLU A 122 24.76 1.71 1.13
C GLU A 122 23.49 1.13 1.79
N ILE A 123 23.29 1.38 3.10
CA ILE A 123 22.09 0.96 3.83
C ILE A 123 20.94 1.90 3.48
N ASP A 124 20.09 1.44 2.57
CA ASP A 124 18.90 2.15 2.10
C ASP A 124 17.60 1.49 2.60
N GLY A 125 17.70 0.32 3.24
CA GLY A 125 16.56 -0.43 3.73
C GLY A 125 16.79 -1.03 5.10
N ILE A 126 15.69 -1.30 5.79
CA ILE A 126 15.72 -1.99 7.09
C ILE A 126 14.71 -3.14 7.11
N LEU A 127 15.09 -4.23 7.76
CA LEU A 127 14.27 -5.41 7.94
C LEU A 127 14.28 -5.79 9.41
N GLY A 128 13.11 -5.96 10.01
CA GLY A 128 12.99 -6.39 11.40
C GLY A 128 12.01 -7.54 11.59
N TYR A 129 12.27 -8.38 12.60
CA TYR A 129 11.33 -9.41 13.06
C TYR A 129 10.88 -9.15 14.49
N SER A 130 9.58 -9.13 14.77
CA SER A 130 9.03 -8.94 16.13
C SER A 130 9.63 -7.72 16.84
N GLU A 131 10.36 -7.89 17.95
CA GLU A 131 11.11 -6.80 18.62
C GLU A 131 12.06 -6.03 17.67
N GLY A 132 12.69 -6.72 16.71
CA GLY A 132 13.54 -6.09 15.72
C GLY A 132 12.76 -5.20 14.74
N ALA A 133 11.49 -5.52 14.45
CA ALA A 133 10.62 -4.66 13.66
C ALA A 133 10.22 -3.40 14.42
N MET A 134 9.94 -3.52 15.73
CA MET A 134 9.73 -2.37 16.60
C MET A 134 10.95 -1.45 16.62
N ALA A 135 12.16 -2.00 16.77
CA ALA A 135 13.39 -1.22 16.71
C ALA A 135 13.60 -0.54 15.36
N ALA A 136 13.32 -1.25 14.26
CA ALA A 136 13.41 -0.71 12.92
C ALA A 136 12.40 0.43 12.67
N ALA A 137 11.14 0.25 13.05
CA ALA A 137 10.10 1.26 12.94
C ALA A 137 10.43 2.51 13.78
N THR A 138 10.93 2.30 15.00
CA THR A 138 11.36 3.38 15.89
C THR A 138 12.51 4.19 15.29
N LEU A 139 13.49 3.52 14.66
CA LEU A 139 14.59 4.19 13.96
C LEU A 139 14.09 5.08 12.82
N VAL A 140 13.13 4.58 12.02
CA VAL A 140 12.59 5.33 10.87
C VAL A 140 11.85 6.59 11.33
N LEU A 141 11.05 6.50 12.40
CA LEU A 141 10.40 7.66 13.00
C LEU A 141 11.43 8.65 13.57
N GLU A 142 12.49 8.16 14.22
CA GLU A 142 13.54 9.02 14.73
C GLU A 142 14.31 9.75 13.61
N GLU A 143 14.57 9.08 12.47
CA GLU A 143 15.15 9.76 11.29
C GLU A 143 14.25 10.88 10.79
N ARG A 144 12.93 10.67 10.71
CA ARG A 144 11.96 11.71 10.33
C ARG A 144 11.99 12.86 11.33
N ARG A 145 11.92 12.59 12.62
CA ARG A 145 11.97 13.61 13.68
C ARG A 145 13.26 14.44 13.60
N ARG A 146 14.41 13.82 13.36
CA ARG A 146 15.70 14.52 13.21
C ARG A 146 15.80 15.31 11.90
N TRP A 147 15.14 14.86 10.84
CA TRP A 147 14.99 15.64 9.62
C TRP A 147 14.17 16.91 9.89
N ASP A 148 13.00 16.78 10.53
CA ASP A 148 12.11 17.91 10.78
C ASP A 148 12.73 18.95 11.74
N LEU A 149 13.46 18.50 12.76
CA LEU A 149 14.06 19.38 13.77
C LEU A 149 15.43 19.94 13.37
N PHE A 150 16.26 19.14 12.70
CA PHE A 150 17.68 19.45 12.47
C PHE A 150 18.10 19.38 11.00
N GLY A 151 17.21 18.98 10.09
CA GLY A 151 17.54 18.77 8.68
C GLY A 151 18.49 17.59 8.43
N ARG A 152 18.63 16.66 9.37
CA ARG A 152 19.48 15.46 9.19
C ARG A 152 18.87 14.55 8.13
N GLU A 153 19.59 14.36 7.02
CA GLU A 153 19.15 13.50 5.92
C GLU A 153 18.71 12.11 6.41
N ARG A 154 17.51 11.70 5.98
CA ARG A 154 16.96 10.37 6.25
C ARG A 154 17.64 9.35 5.35
N ARG A 155 18.20 8.28 5.91
CA ARG A 155 18.96 7.28 5.15
C ARG A 155 18.10 6.09 4.76
N ILE A 156 17.23 5.63 5.65
CA ILE A 156 16.32 4.51 5.36
C ILE A 156 15.23 4.95 4.40
N LYS A 157 15.08 4.21 3.29
CA LYS A 157 14.14 4.52 2.19
C LYS A 157 12.98 3.55 2.09
N PHE A 158 13.06 2.37 2.71
CA PHE A 158 11.97 1.39 2.82
C PHE A 158 12.18 0.46 4.02
N ALA A 159 11.11 -0.18 4.49
CA ALA A 159 11.17 -1.13 5.59
C ALA A 159 10.40 -2.43 5.33
N ILE A 160 10.89 -3.52 5.93
CA ILE A 160 10.27 -4.85 5.87
C ILE A 160 10.07 -5.35 7.30
N PHE A 161 8.82 -5.62 7.70
CA PHE A 161 8.48 -6.00 9.06
C PHE A 161 7.85 -7.38 9.10
N PHE A 162 8.51 -8.34 9.74
CA PHE A 162 7.95 -9.66 10.00
C PHE A 162 7.35 -9.68 11.41
N ALA A 163 6.06 -9.98 11.51
CA ALA A 163 5.32 -10.08 12.77
C ALA A 163 5.65 -8.94 13.76
N GLY A 164 5.70 -7.72 13.23
CA GLY A 164 6.27 -6.58 13.93
C GLY A 164 5.39 -6.04 15.03
N TRP A 165 5.98 -5.22 15.90
CA TRP A 165 5.27 -4.49 16.95
C TRP A 165 5.40 -2.99 16.73
N PRO A 166 4.45 -2.16 17.22
CA PRO A 166 4.44 -0.73 16.94
C PRO A 166 5.69 -0.03 17.51
N PRO A 167 6.11 1.10 16.92
CA PRO A 167 7.32 1.79 17.32
C PRO A 167 7.21 2.39 18.73
N LEU A 168 8.36 2.71 19.32
CA LEU A 168 8.44 3.38 20.60
C LEU A 168 8.69 4.88 20.41
N ARG A 169 8.15 5.70 21.29
CA ARG A 169 8.45 7.13 21.40
C ARG A 169 8.87 7.47 22.83
N LEU A 170 9.89 8.29 22.96
CA LEU A 170 10.27 8.88 24.25
C LEU A 170 9.47 10.16 24.45
N ASP A 171 8.85 10.31 25.62
CA ASP A 171 8.24 11.58 26.03
C ASP A 171 9.29 12.56 26.60
N ASP A 172 8.84 13.75 26.99
CA ASP A 172 9.68 14.81 27.54
C ASP A 172 10.34 14.42 28.88
N GLU A 173 9.80 13.41 29.57
CA GLU A 173 10.31 12.87 30.83
C GLU A 173 11.32 11.74 30.59
N GLY A 174 11.56 11.37 29.32
CA GLY A 174 12.48 10.31 28.92
C GLY A 174 11.89 8.90 29.06
N LYS A 175 10.58 8.78 29.22
CA LYS A 175 9.85 7.52 29.34
C LYS A 175 9.44 7.01 27.96
N ALA A 176 9.62 5.72 27.73
CA ALA A 176 9.26 5.07 26.48
C ALA A 176 7.80 4.62 26.49
N HIS A 177 7.06 4.99 25.44
CA HIS A 177 5.69 4.57 25.20
C HIS A 177 5.57 3.98 23.80
N THR A 178 4.66 3.03 23.64
CA THR A 178 4.31 2.50 22.32
C THR A 178 3.43 3.50 21.60
N LEU A 179 3.81 3.81 20.36
CA LEU A 179 3.08 4.73 19.51
C LEU A 179 2.02 3.96 18.73
N LEU A 180 0.78 4.40 18.86
CA LEU A 180 -0.40 3.87 18.20
C LEU A 180 -1.02 4.95 17.30
N ALA A 181 -1.62 4.54 16.19
CA ALA A 181 -2.13 5.46 15.17
C ALA A 181 -3.25 6.38 15.69
N ASP A 182 -4.03 5.92 16.67
CA ASP A 182 -5.13 6.70 17.26
C ASP A 182 -4.67 7.75 18.29
N GLN A 183 -3.38 7.76 18.64
CA GLN A 183 -2.80 8.64 19.65
C GLN A 183 -1.82 9.66 19.06
N SER A 184 -1.41 9.49 17.81
CA SER A 184 -0.32 10.25 17.22
C SER A 184 -0.49 10.39 15.71
N ASP A 185 -0.31 11.61 15.21
CA ASP A 185 -0.25 11.91 13.78
C ASP A 185 1.12 11.55 13.14
N ASP A 186 2.09 11.07 13.94
CA ASP A 186 3.35 10.56 13.42
C ASP A 186 3.12 9.31 12.56
N VAL A 187 3.41 9.43 11.27
CA VAL A 187 3.29 8.34 10.29
C VAL A 187 4.67 7.90 9.81
N ILE A 188 4.86 6.60 9.61
CA ILE A 188 5.98 6.06 8.85
C ILE A 188 5.68 6.24 7.36
N ASP A 189 6.29 7.27 6.76
CA ASP A 189 6.07 7.78 5.39
C ASP A 189 7.09 7.25 4.36
N ILE A 190 7.64 6.07 4.63
CA ILE A 190 8.44 5.30 3.65
C ILE A 190 7.65 4.06 3.24
N PRO A 191 7.86 3.51 2.04
CA PRO A 191 7.24 2.25 1.67
C PRO A 191 7.58 1.13 2.66
N THR A 192 6.55 0.43 3.11
CA THR A 192 6.69 -0.67 4.07
C THR A 192 6.03 -1.94 3.54
N CYS A 193 6.60 -3.09 3.88
CA CYS A 193 5.96 -4.39 3.66
C CYS A 193 5.86 -5.13 4.99
N HIS A 194 4.63 -5.46 5.38
CA HIS A 194 4.28 -6.08 6.65
C HIS A 194 3.93 -7.54 6.40
N ILE A 195 4.72 -8.45 6.93
CA ILE A 195 4.55 -9.88 6.80
C ILE A 195 3.90 -10.38 8.09
N VAL A 196 2.68 -10.84 7.98
CA VAL A 196 1.86 -11.29 9.11
C VAL A 196 1.37 -12.71 8.89
N GLY A 197 1.02 -13.38 9.97
CA GLY A 197 0.28 -14.63 9.91
C GLY A 197 -1.06 -14.44 10.62
N CYS A 198 -2.19 -14.67 9.95
CA CYS A 198 -3.50 -14.51 10.58
C CYS A 198 -3.74 -15.43 11.78
N ASN A 199 -2.95 -16.50 11.94
CA ASN A 199 -2.98 -17.39 13.10
C ASN A 199 -1.93 -17.02 14.17
N ASP A 200 -1.26 -15.86 14.03
CA ASP A 200 -0.32 -15.34 15.01
C ASP A 200 -1.08 -14.82 16.23
N PRO A 201 -0.82 -15.34 17.46
CA PRO A 201 -1.46 -14.79 18.65
C PRO A 201 -1.14 -13.31 18.88
N TYR A 202 -0.04 -12.79 18.32
CA TYR A 202 0.38 -11.40 18.42
C TYR A 202 0.00 -10.55 17.20
N VAL A 203 -0.91 -11.03 16.33
CA VAL A 203 -1.29 -10.35 15.08
C VAL A 203 -1.71 -8.89 15.28
N HIS A 204 -2.37 -8.57 16.40
CA HIS A 204 -2.77 -7.19 16.73
C HIS A 204 -1.57 -6.24 16.87
N GLY A 205 -0.40 -6.71 17.30
CA GLY A 205 0.81 -5.88 17.32
C GLY A 205 1.29 -5.53 15.92
N ALA A 206 1.18 -6.47 14.98
CA ALA A 206 1.57 -6.24 13.60
C ALA A 206 0.57 -5.34 12.87
N MET A 207 -0.73 -5.48 13.16
CA MET A 207 -1.78 -4.59 12.66
C MET A 207 -1.62 -3.18 13.21
N ALA A 208 -1.36 -3.02 14.51
CA ALA A 208 -1.12 -1.70 15.09
C ALA A 208 0.14 -1.02 14.52
N LEU A 209 1.19 -1.79 14.19
CA LEU A 209 2.35 -1.26 13.45
C LEU A 209 1.95 -0.84 12.03
N PHE A 210 1.11 -1.62 11.35
CA PHE A 210 0.60 -1.30 10.02
C PHE A 210 -0.23 0.00 10.02
N SER A 211 -1.09 0.20 11.03
CA SER A 211 -1.88 1.43 11.19
C SER A 211 -1.02 2.71 11.32
N VAL A 212 0.23 2.59 11.78
CA VAL A 212 1.17 3.73 11.95
C VAL A 212 1.94 4.04 10.65
N CYS A 213 1.79 3.21 9.62
CA CYS A 213 2.44 3.40 8.32
C CYS A 213 1.51 4.12 7.34
N ASP A 214 2.11 4.78 6.34
CA ASP A 214 1.39 5.46 5.26
C ASP A 214 0.59 4.44 4.42
N GLU A 215 -0.73 4.56 4.46
CA GLU A 215 -1.68 3.65 3.81
C GLU A 215 -1.49 3.54 2.30
N ASP A 216 -0.99 4.59 1.65
CA ASP A 216 -0.75 4.60 0.20
C ASP A 216 0.44 3.73 -0.21
N THR A 217 1.37 3.48 0.72
CA THR A 217 2.66 2.82 0.42
C THR A 217 2.92 1.56 1.26
N ALA A 218 2.10 1.31 2.29
CA ALA A 218 2.19 0.14 3.13
C ALA A 218 1.49 -1.07 2.48
N ILE A 219 2.22 -2.18 2.34
CA ILE A 219 1.68 -3.45 1.86
C ILE A 219 1.58 -4.44 3.02
N LEU A 220 0.41 -5.08 3.17
CA LEU A 220 0.20 -6.19 4.11
C LEU A 220 0.20 -7.53 3.37
N PHE A 221 1.06 -8.45 3.79
CA PHE A 221 1.17 -9.80 3.25
C PHE A 221 0.89 -10.83 4.35
N ASP A 222 -0.25 -11.53 4.26
CA ASP A 222 -0.61 -12.61 5.16
C ASP A 222 -0.14 -13.97 4.62
N HIS A 223 0.69 -14.68 5.37
CA HIS A 223 1.16 -16.02 5.02
C HIS A 223 0.34 -17.16 5.66
N GLY A 224 -0.74 -16.85 6.37
CA GLY A 224 -1.71 -17.83 6.88
C GLY A 224 -1.25 -18.69 8.08
N LYS A 225 -0.04 -18.47 8.62
CA LYS A 225 0.52 -19.29 9.73
C LYS A 225 0.53 -18.49 11.03
N GLY A 226 1.18 -19.04 12.08
CA GLY A 226 1.36 -18.35 13.36
C GLY A 226 2.56 -17.39 13.37
N HIS A 227 3.05 -17.06 14.58
CA HIS A 227 4.24 -16.21 14.82
C HIS A 227 5.55 -16.85 14.31
N THR A 228 5.69 -16.96 12.99
CA THR A 228 6.74 -17.73 12.33
C THR A 228 7.05 -17.13 10.97
N VAL A 229 8.26 -17.36 10.47
CA VAL A 229 8.64 -16.98 9.10
C VAL A 229 8.20 -18.08 8.12
N PRO A 230 7.53 -17.75 7.00
CA PRO A 230 7.15 -18.75 5.99
C PRO A 230 8.40 -19.44 5.41
N ARG A 231 8.27 -20.71 5.01
CA ARG A 231 9.38 -21.51 4.45
C ARG A 231 9.01 -22.31 3.22
N ASP A 232 7.73 -22.41 2.90
CA ASP A 232 7.29 -23.11 1.70
C ASP A 232 7.54 -22.24 0.46
N THR A 233 7.84 -22.89 -0.65
CA THR A 233 8.34 -22.22 -1.86
C THR A 233 7.33 -21.22 -2.43
N GLN A 234 6.04 -21.59 -2.46
CA GLN A 234 4.99 -20.76 -3.05
C GLN A 234 4.81 -19.47 -2.26
N THR A 235 4.58 -19.56 -0.94
CA THR A 235 4.43 -18.37 -0.11
C THR A 235 5.69 -17.50 -0.11
N ILE A 236 6.89 -18.09 -0.21
CA ILE A 236 8.14 -17.32 -0.34
C ILE A 236 8.21 -16.55 -1.67
N GLN A 237 7.73 -17.12 -2.77
CA GLN A 237 7.68 -16.44 -4.07
C GLN A 237 6.69 -15.27 -4.05
N GLU A 238 5.49 -15.50 -3.52
CA GLU A 238 4.46 -14.47 -3.34
C GLU A 238 4.95 -13.34 -2.41
N LEU A 239 5.58 -13.70 -1.28
CA LEU A 239 6.20 -12.76 -0.36
C LEU A 239 7.28 -11.92 -1.06
N THR A 240 8.13 -12.58 -1.85
CA THR A 240 9.18 -11.88 -2.60
C THR A 240 8.52 -10.84 -3.49
N SER A 241 7.50 -11.22 -4.27
CA SER A 241 6.73 -10.34 -5.14
C SER A 241 6.12 -9.15 -4.39
N ALA A 242 5.48 -9.39 -3.24
CA ALA A 242 4.90 -8.33 -2.40
C ALA A 242 5.95 -7.30 -1.95
N ILE A 243 7.12 -7.78 -1.50
CA ILE A 243 8.24 -6.90 -1.14
C ILE A 243 8.71 -6.13 -2.38
N ARG A 244 8.82 -6.77 -3.55
CA ARG A 244 9.20 -6.09 -4.80
C ARG A 244 8.24 -4.95 -5.12
N THR A 245 6.95 -5.17 -4.97
CA THR A 245 5.94 -4.15 -5.22
C THR A 245 6.11 -2.97 -4.27
N ALA A 246 6.27 -3.22 -2.96
CA ALA A 246 6.50 -2.17 -1.97
C ALA A 246 7.77 -1.36 -2.25
N THR A 247 8.85 -2.02 -2.71
CA THR A 247 10.16 -1.39 -2.88
C THR A 247 10.51 -1.05 -4.33
N LYS A 248 9.58 -1.25 -5.28
CA LYS A 248 9.81 -1.16 -6.73
C LYS A 248 10.43 0.18 -7.12
N LEU A 249 9.85 1.26 -6.60
CA LEU A 249 10.31 2.61 -6.90
C LEU A 249 11.71 2.86 -6.33
N VAL A 250 12.01 2.35 -5.13
CA VAL A 250 13.34 2.49 -4.52
C VAL A 250 14.39 1.74 -5.35
N TRP A 251 14.08 0.53 -5.81
CA TRP A 251 14.99 -0.25 -6.64
C TRP A 251 15.21 0.38 -8.01
N TYR A 252 14.14 0.86 -8.63
CA TYR A 252 14.22 1.59 -9.89
C TYR A 252 15.11 2.83 -9.74
N LEU A 253 14.85 3.63 -8.69
CA LEU A 253 15.67 4.81 -8.39
C LEU A 253 17.13 4.42 -8.16
N HIS A 254 17.43 3.42 -7.33
CA HIS A 254 18.81 2.96 -7.09
C HIS A 254 19.52 2.47 -8.36
N ALA A 255 18.81 1.81 -9.28
CA ALA A 255 19.35 1.43 -10.57
C ALA A 255 19.66 2.66 -11.46
N THR A 256 18.81 3.69 -11.40
CA THR A 256 18.97 4.94 -12.16
C THR A 256 19.91 5.98 -11.52
N ASP A 257 20.11 5.93 -10.20
CA ASP A 257 20.93 6.87 -9.41
C ASP A 257 22.42 6.77 -9.76
N THR A 258 22.80 5.72 -10.49
CA THR A 258 24.12 5.64 -11.14
C THR A 258 24.30 6.65 -12.29
N LYS A 259 23.27 7.43 -12.67
CA LYS A 259 23.34 8.34 -13.83
C LYS A 259 22.79 9.77 -13.68
N THR A 260 22.13 10.18 -12.59
CA THR A 260 21.57 11.55 -12.51
C THR A 260 21.50 12.13 -11.09
N ASP A 261 22.37 13.11 -10.82
CA ASP A 261 22.49 13.92 -9.58
C ASP A 261 21.34 14.92 -9.35
N LEU A 262 20.07 14.54 -9.50
CA LEU A 262 18.93 15.43 -9.22
C LEU A 262 17.98 14.79 -8.22
N PRO A 263 17.68 15.44 -7.08
CA PRO A 263 16.72 14.92 -6.12
C PRO A 263 15.32 14.98 -6.72
N LEU A 264 14.78 13.83 -7.17
CA LEU A 264 13.41 13.75 -7.62
C LEU A 264 12.45 13.86 -6.42
N ASN A 265 11.55 14.85 -6.48
CA ASN A 265 10.45 14.99 -5.54
C ASN A 265 9.45 13.84 -5.74
N ARG A 266 9.48 12.84 -4.84
CA ARG A 266 8.65 11.63 -4.92
C ARG A 266 7.15 11.91 -4.93
N ALA A 267 6.68 12.86 -4.13
CA ALA A 267 5.26 13.25 -4.12
C ALA A 267 4.83 13.86 -5.46
N SER A 268 5.72 14.63 -6.10
CA SER A 268 5.46 15.18 -7.43
C SER A 268 5.40 14.09 -8.50
N LEU A 269 6.28 13.08 -8.43
CA LEU A 269 6.25 11.96 -9.36
C LEU A 269 4.97 11.14 -9.21
N GLN A 270 4.59 10.76 -7.98
CA GLN A 270 3.38 9.98 -7.73
C GLN A 270 2.14 10.73 -8.21
N ARG A 271 2.06 12.04 -7.95
CA ARG A 271 0.99 12.89 -8.48
C ARG A 271 0.96 12.91 -10.00
N GLN A 272 2.12 13.05 -10.65
CA GLN A 272 2.21 13.03 -12.12
C GLN A 272 1.79 11.67 -12.70
N THR A 273 2.23 10.58 -12.08
CA THR A 273 1.84 9.22 -12.48
C THR A 273 0.33 9.00 -12.33
N ARG A 274 -0.28 9.48 -11.23
CA ARG A 274 -1.74 9.41 -11.03
C ARG A 274 -2.50 10.15 -12.12
N ILE A 275 -2.09 11.38 -12.43
CA ILE A 275 -2.69 12.17 -13.52
C ILE A 275 -2.58 11.45 -14.87
N ILE A 276 -1.43 10.83 -15.15
CA ILE A 276 -1.25 10.05 -16.39
C ILE A 276 -2.17 8.82 -16.39
N LEU A 277 -2.28 8.12 -15.27
CA LEU A 277 -3.16 6.95 -15.15
C LEU A 277 -4.62 7.32 -15.40
N ASP A 278 -5.10 8.39 -14.76
CA ASP A 278 -6.47 8.88 -14.91
C ASP A 278 -6.75 9.29 -16.37
N GLY A 279 -5.80 9.97 -17.01
CA GLY A 279 -5.91 10.32 -18.43
C GLY A 279 -5.91 9.09 -19.35
N LEU A 280 -5.17 8.03 -19.02
CA LEU A 280 -5.19 6.77 -19.78
C LEU A 280 -6.53 6.04 -19.62
N GLU A 281 -7.10 6.03 -18.41
CA GLU A 281 -8.44 5.47 -18.17
C GLU A 281 -9.51 6.20 -18.99
N GLU A 282 -9.47 7.53 -19.02
CA GLU A 282 -10.41 8.32 -19.80
C GLU A 282 -10.31 8.03 -21.30
N VAL A 283 -9.08 7.93 -21.84
CA VAL A 283 -8.85 7.54 -23.24
C VAL A 283 -9.38 6.13 -23.52
N LEU A 284 -9.21 5.19 -22.59
CA LEU A 284 -9.72 3.83 -22.74
C LEU A 284 -11.25 3.79 -22.75
N VAL A 285 -11.90 4.55 -21.86
CA VAL A 285 -13.37 4.66 -21.82
C VAL A 285 -13.89 5.25 -23.14
N GLN A 286 -13.35 6.37 -23.58
CA GLN A 286 -13.76 7.00 -24.86
C GLN A 286 -13.50 6.10 -26.07
N SER A 287 -12.38 5.36 -26.05
CA SER A 287 -12.06 4.39 -27.12
C SER A 287 -13.05 3.23 -27.15
N ARG A 288 -13.53 2.75 -26.00
CA ARG A 288 -14.57 1.71 -25.90
C ARG A 288 -15.93 2.23 -26.37
N GLU A 289 -16.32 3.44 -25.98
CA GLU A 289 -17.57 4.06 -26.46
C GLU A 289 -17.57 4.24 -27.98
N SER A 290 -16.39 4.51 -28.56
CA SER A 290 -16.21 4.69 -29.99
C SER A 290 -15.75 3.42 -30.72
N GLU A 291 -15.81 2.24 -30.08
CA GLU A 291 -15.23 0.99 -30.60
C GLU A 291 -15.78 0.64 -31.98
N GLU A 292 -17.09 0.74 -32.20
CA GLU A 292 -17.71 0.46 -33.50
C GLU A 292 -17.14 1.37 -34.60
N LEU A 293 -16.96 2.66 -34.32
CA LEU A 293 -16.44 3.62 -35.28
C LEU A 293 -14.94 3.40 -35.53
N LEU A 294 -14.15 3.18 -34.47
CA LEU A 294 -12.69 3.01 -34.56
C LEU A 294 -12.30 1.69 -35.23
N THR A 295 -13.06 0.61 -35.01
CA THR A 295 -12.81 -0.70 -35.62
C THR A 295 -13.26 -0.77 -37.08
N THR A 296 -14.29 0.01 -37.47
CA THR A 296 -14.78 0.06 -38.85
C THR A 296 -14.07 1.10 -39.72
N THR A 297 -13.42 2.10 -39.11
CA THR A 297 -12.69 3.14 -39.84
C THR A 297 -11.33 2.63 -40.29
N VAL A 298 -11.06 2.72 -41.59
CA VAL A 298 -9.76 2.34 -42.18
C VAL A 298 -9.02 3.58 -42.65
N ALA A 299 -7.79 3.78 -42.15
CA ALA A 299 -6.91 4.83 -42.62
C ALA A 299 -6.13 4.37 -43.87
N ILE A 300 -6.35 5.03 -45.00
CA ILE A 300 -5.69 4.73 -46.27
C ILE A 300 -5.01 6.01 -46.79
N PRO A 301 -3.72 5.96 -47.20
CA PRO A 301 -3.07 7.11 -47.81
C PRO A 301 -3.73 7.46 -49.15
N THR A 302 -3.94 8.75 -49.38
CA THR A 302 -4.49 9.24 -50.64
C THR A 302 -3.46 9.16 -51.78
N PRO A 303 -3.88 9.12 -53.06
CA PRO A 303 -2.96 9.10 -54.21
C PRO A 303 -1.96 10.27 -54.25
N ASP A 304 -2.30 11.40 -53.63
CA ASP A 304 -1.45 12.59 -53.54
C ASP A 304 -0.35 12.50 -52.46
N PHE A 305 -0.35 11.45 -51.64
CA PHE A 305 0.66 11.26 -50.61
C PHE A 305 2.03 10.94 -51.26
N PRO A 306 3.12 11.62 -50.85
CA PRO A 306 4.43 11.49 -51.51
C PRO A 306 5.15 10.21 -51.05
N ALA A 307 4.60 9.05 -51.44
CA ALA A 307 5.06 7.73 -51.02
C ALA A 307 6.54 7.48 -51.32
N GLN A 308 7.08 8.01 -52.43
CA GLN A 308 8.49 7.80 -52.77
C GLN A 308 9.49 8.53 -51.86
N THR A 309 9.09 9.62 -51.21
CA THR A 309 9.99 10.45 -50.39
C THR A 309 9.72 10.33 -48.89
N SER A 310 8.51 9.92 -48.51
CA SER A 310 8.04 9.90 -47.13
C SER A 310 7.48 8.55 -46.69
N ASP A 311 7.86 7.46 -47.38
CA ASP A 311 7.41 6.09 -47.08
C ASP A 311 7.66 5.67 -45.63
N HIS A 312 8.81 6.06 -45.08
CA HIS A 312 9.20 5.76 -43.70
C HIS A 312 8.23 6.37 -42.66
N ILE A 313 7.67 7.56 -42.92
CA ILE A 313 6.69 8.21 -42.05
C ILE A 313 5.35 7.50 -42.15
N LEU A 314 4.94 7.13 -43.37
CA LEU A 314 3.70 6.38 -43.60
C LEU A 314 3.72 5.02 -42.89
N ASN A 315 4.83 4.29 -43.02
CA ASN A 315 5.03 3.00 -42.36
C ASN A 315 5.08 3.13 -40.83
N ALA A 316 5.52 4.27 -40.28
CA ALA A 316 5.50 4.50 -38.83
C ALA A 316 4.09 4.85 -38.32
N LEU A 317 3.32 5.65 -39.06
CA LEU A 317 1.99 6.11 -38.65
C LEU A 317 0.89 5.03 -38.79
N LEU A 318 1.00 4.17 -39.81
CA LEU A 318 0.04 3.08 -40.04
C LEU A 318 0.49 1.75 -39.42
N ARG A 319 1.57 1.76 -38.62
CA ARG A 319 2.04 0.56 -37.94
C ARG A 319 1.04 0.14 -36.87
N THR A 320 0.50 -1.07 -37.02
CA THR A 320 -0.34 -1.73 -36.01
C THR A 320 0.42 -2.78 -35.19
N LYS A 321 1.66 -3.08 -35.58
CA LYS A 321 2.51 -4.05 -34.87
C LYS A 321 2.97 -3.48 -33.54
N PHE A 322 2.80 -4.25 -32.47
CA PHE A 322 3.25 -3.90 -31.12
C PHE A 322 4.76 -3.59 -31.07
N ASP A 323 5.16 -2.89 -30.02
CA ASP A 323 6.57 -2.75 -29.70
C ASP A 323 7.14 -4.12 -29.30
N PRO A 324 8.38 -4.48 -29.70
CA PRO A 324 8.97 -5.79 -29.37
C PRO A 324 8.94 -6.13 -27.88
N SER A 325 9.04 -5.13 -27.00
CA SER A 325 8.95 -5.33 -25.55
C SER A 325 7.56 -5.77 -25.09
N ILE A 326 6.50 -5.28 -25.75
CA ILE A 326 5.11 -5.67 -25.48
C ILE A 326 4.81 -7.04 -26.08
N GLU A 327 5.39 -7.36 -27.25
CA GLU A 327 5.27 -8.70 -27.85
C GLU A 327 5.86 -9.78 -26.93
N GLU A 328 7.06 -9.54 -26.38
CA GLU A 328 7.69 -10.46 -25.42
C GLU A 328 6.82 -10.67 -24.18
N TRP A 329 6.21 -9.61 -23.64
CA TRP A 329 5.30 -9.72 -22.48
C TRP A 329 3.99 -10.45 -22.81
N ALA A 330 3.44 -10.25 -24.01
CA ALA A 330 2.26 -10.97 -24.46
C ALA A 330 2.55 -12.47 -24.62
N GLU A 331 3.69 -12.83 -25.23
CA GLU A 331 4.14 -14.22 -25.39
C GLU A 331 4.45 -14.90 -24.05
N GLU A 332 5.02 -14.15 -23.09
CA GLU A 332 5.23 -14.60 -21.71
C GLU A 332 3.89 -14.82 -20.98
N GLY A 333 2.94 -13.89 -21.14
CA GLY A 333 1.59 -14.01 -20.59
C GLY A 333 0.84 -15.25 -21.10
N GLU A 334 0.95 -15.56 -22.39
CA GLU A 334 0.39 -16.79 -22.99
C GLU A 334 1.04 -18.07 -22.43
N HIS A 335 2.32 -18.05 -22.05
CA HIS A 335 2.97 -19.19 -21.38
C HIS A 335 2.42 -19.46 -19.98
N TYR A 336 1.88 -18.43 -19.32
CA TYR A 336 1.26 -18.53 -18.00
C TYR A 336 -0.26 -18.76 -18.06
N ASP A 337 -0.86 -18.84 -19.25
CA ASP A 337 -2.28 -19.11 -19.41
C ASP A 337 -2.62 -20.50 -18.81
N PRO A 338 -3.41 -20.54 -17.73
CA PRO A 338 -3.75 -21.78 -17.04
C PRO A 338 -4.57 -22.74 -17.92
N THR A 339 -5.14 -22.31 -19.05
CA THR A 339 -5.79 -23.21 -20.01
C THR A 339 -4.83 -24.24 -20.63
N HIS A 340 -3.52 -23.97 -20.62
CA HIS A 340 -2.48 -24.91 -21.07
C HIS A 340 -1.93 -25.80 -19.94
N ALA A 341 -2.25 -25.51 -18.68
CA ALA A 341 -1.92 -26.36 -17.54
C ALA A 341 -3.04 -27.39 -17.31
N HIS A 342 -2.71 -28.68 -17.27
CA HIS A 342 -3.64 -29.80 -17.02
C HIS A 342 -4.24 -29.82 -15.58
N SER A 343 -4.77 -28.70 -15.08
CA SER A 343 -5.45 -28.62 -13.79
C SER A 343 -6.96 -28.56 -13.97
N SER A 344 -7.67 -29.47 -13.33
CA SER A 344 -9.14 -29.63 -13.41
C SER A 344 -9.93 -28.63 -12.56
N HIS A 345 -9.28 -27.57 -12.06
CA HIS A 345 -9.84 -26.64 -11.06
C HIS A 345 -9.64 -25.18 -11.46
N ILE A 346 -9.95 -24.84 -12.71
CA ILE A 346 -9.97 -23.45 -13.18
C ILE A 346 -11.44 -23.03 -13.23
N LEU A 347 -11.78 -21.92 -12.55
CA LEU A 347 -13.10 -21.31 -12.65
C LEU A 347 -13.29 -20.79 -14.08
N ALA A 348 -14.49 -20.96 -14.64
CA ALA A 348 -14.82 -20.32 -15.90
C ALA A 348 -14.70 -18.79 -15.75
N GLU A 349 -14.32 -18.10 -16.82
CA GLU A 349 -14.13 -16.63 -16.83
C GLU A 349 -15.39 -15.88 -16.33
N GLU A 350 -16.57 -16.40 -16.64
CA GLU A 350 -17.84 -15.87 -16.18
C GLU A 350 -18.03 -16.05 -14.66
N ASP A 351 -17.64 -17.21 -14.11
CA ASP A 351 -17.73 -17.47 -12.67
C ASP A 351 -16.69 -16.65 -11.89
N LEU A 352 -15.49 -16.46 -12.45
CA LEU A 352 -14.45 -15.60 -11.88
C LEU A 352 -14.90 -14.13 -11.88
N SER A 353 -15.49 -13.66 -12.97
CA SER A 353 -16.03 -12.30 -13.08
C SER A 353 -17.16 -12.08 -12.08
N ARG A 354 -18.06 -13.05 -11.91
CA ARG A 354 -19.13 -13.01 -10.89
C ARG A 354 -18.56 -13.01 -9.48
N LEU A 355 -17.50 -13.78 -9.21
CA LEU A 355 -16.83 -13.79 -7.91
C LEU A 355 -16.26 -12.40 -7.57
N TRP A 356 -15.55 -11.77 -8.52
CA TRP A 356 -15.00 -10.43 -8.32
C TRP A 356 -16.08 -9.35 -8.19
N ALA A 357 -17.16 -9.43 -8.98
CA ALA A 357 -18.30 -8.53 -8.85
C ALA A 357 -18.96 -8.65 -7.47
N GLY A 358 -19.17 -9.88 -6.98
CA GLY A 358 -19.71 -10.12 -5.64
C GLY A 358 -18.77 -9.65 -4.52
N ALA A 359 -17.45 -9.80 -4.69
CA ALA A 359 -16.48 -9.28 -3.74
C ALA A 359 -16.51 -7.74 -3.67
N ALA A 360 -16.63 -7.06 -4.82
CA ALA A 360 -16.79 -5.61 -4.88
C ALA A 360 -18.09 -5.14 -4.21
N GLU A 361 -19.20 -5.85 -4.43
CA GLU A 361 -20.48 -5.55 -3.78
C GLU A 361 -20.41 -5.72 -2.25
N ILE A 362 -19.76 -6.78 -1.76
CA ILE A 362 -19.53 -6.99 -0.32
C ILE A 362 -18.64 -5.87 0.24
N TYR A 363 -17.57 -5.51 -0.47
CA TYR A 363 -16.66 -4.44 -0.09
C TYR A 363 -17.39 -3.09 -0.03
N HIS A 364 -18.19 -2.75 -1.03
CA HIS A 364 -18.98 -1.51 -1.02
C HIS A 364 -20.06 -1.54 0.06
N THR A 365 -20.76 -2.66 0.25
CA THR A 365 -21.81 -2.79 1.27
C THR A 365 -21.26 -2.69 2.69
N HIS A 366 -20.06 -3.21 2.95
CA HIS A 366 -19.43 -3.11 4.27
C HIS A 366 -18.66 -1.80 4.42
N GLY A 367 -17.93 -1.37 3.38
CA GLY A 367 -17.13 -0.16 3.36
C GLY A 367 -17.95 1.13 3.43
N SER A 368 -19.17 1.15 2.89
CA SER A 368 -20.11 2.30 2.99
C SER A 368 -20.84 2.40 4.33
N ARG A 369 -20.77 1.36 5.18
CA ARG A 369 -21.29 1.40 6.56
C ARG A 369 -20.36 2.15 7.50
N TYR A 370 -19.09 2.30 7.12
CA TYR A 370 -18.10 3.07 7.86
C TYR A 370 -17.91 4.43 7.17
N PRO A 371 -18.16 5.54 7.87
CA PRO A 371 -17.76 6.84 7.34
C PRO A 371 -16.25 6.96 7.48
N TRP A 372 -15.58 6.90 6.35
CA TRP A 372 -14.14 7.10 6.26
C TRP A 372 -13.82 8.55 6.69
N GLY A 373 -13.10 8.67 7.81
CA GLY A 373 -12.74 9.98 8.40
C GLY A 373 -13.68 10.49 9.51
N ALA A 374 -14.61 9.67 10.01
CA ALA A 374 -15.41 9.99 11.20
C ALA A 374 -15.40 8.85 12.23
N ASP A 375 -15.71 9.20 13.48
CA ASP A 375 -15.56 8.30 14.63
C ASP A 375 -16.82 7.44 14.92
N TYR A 376 -17.91 7.68 14.21
CA TYR A 376 -19.19 6.98 14.39
C TYR A 376 -19.53 6.18 13.13
N SER A 377 -19.98 4.94 13.27
CA SER A 377 -20.57 4.22 12.13
C SER A 377 -21.91 4.84 11.68
N ARG A 378 -22.32 4.59 10.44
CA ARG A 378 -23.60 5.11 9.90
C ARG A 378 -24.80 4.61 10.73
N GLU A 379 -24.73 3.37 11.20
CA GLU A 379 -25.76 2.75 12.06
C GLU A 379 -25.82 3.40 13.45
N GLU A 380 -24.69 3.82 14.02
CA GLU A 380 -24.62 4.57 15.27
C GLU A 380 -25.18 5.99 15.15
N MET A 381 -24.99 6.61 13.98
CA MET A 381 -25.60 7.91 13.68
C MET A 381 -27.12 7.82 13.52
N GLU A 382 -27.61 6.83 12.77
CA GLU A 382 -29.05 6.61 12.54
C GLU A 382 -29.80 6.26 13.84
N ASN A 383 -29.17 5.50 14.74
CA ASN A 383 -29.74 5.12 16.03
C ASN A 383 -29.56 6.18 17.13
N GLY A 384 -28.88 7.29 16.83
CA GLY A 384 -28.57 8.36 17.77
C GLY A 384 -27.27 8.12 18.54
N THR A 385 -26.32 9.04 18.37
CA THR A 385 -24.95 8.97 18.89
C THR A 385 -24.85 9.08 20.42
N GLU A 386 -25.91 9.50 21.11
CA GLU A 386 -25.95 9.71 22.57
C GLU A 386 -25.78 8.42 23.40
N SER A 387 -26.12 7.26 22.81
CA SER A 387 -26.07 5.96 23.50
C SER A 387 -24.80 5.15 23.19
N VAL A 388 -23.94 5.67 22.31
CA VAL A 388 -22.77 4.97 21.78
C VAL A 388 -21.63 5.11 22.77
N ALA A 389 -21.29 4.01 23.45
CA ALA A 389 -20.17 3.95 24.36
C ALA A 389 -18.85 3.80 23.58
N THR A 390 -18.41 4.86 22.91
CA THR A 390 -17.18 4.86 22.10
C THR A 390 -15.92 4.71 22.95
N GLY A 391 -15.97 5.06 24.24
CA GLY A 391 -14.81 4.99 25.17
C GLY A 391 -13.70 6.01 24.88
N LEU A 392 -13.85 6.82 23.83
CA LEU A 392 -12.94 7.87 23.40
C LEU A 392 -13.11 9.11 24.28
N LYS A 393 -11.99 9.72 24.72
CA LYS A 393 -11.99 10.90 25.60
C LYS A 393 -11.84 12.24 24.87
N ARG A 394 -11.66 12.21 23.55
CA ARG A 394 -11.58 13.40 22.69
C ARG A 394 -12.95 13.76 22.14
N GLU A 395 -13.12 15.00 21.68
CA GLU A 395 -14.30 15.36 20.89
C GLU A 395 -14.33 14.50 19.62
N LEU A 396 -15.49 13.90 19.37
CA LEU A 396 -15.71 12.97 18.27
C LEU A 396 -16.14 13.75 17.04
N VAL A 397 -15.56 13.38 15.90
CA VAL A 397 -15.86 14.04 14.64
C VAL A 397 -17.12 13.42 14.06
N GLU A 398 -18.22 14.18 14.09
CA GLU A 398 -19.43 13.85 13.32
C GLU A 398 -19.18 14.21 11.85
N PRO A 399 -19.48 13.31 10.89
CA PRO A 399 -19.33 13.63 9.48
C PRO A 399 -20.34 14.69 9.08
N ILE A 400 -19.93 15.62 8.21
CA ILE A 400 -20.84 16.56 7.57
C ILE A 400 -21.69 15.74 6.60
N LEU A 401 -22.94 15.47 6.95
CA LEU A 401 -23.90 14.84 6.06
C LEU A 401 -24.22 15.84 4.94
N GLU A 402 -23.55 15.72 3.81
CA GLU A 402 -24.10 16.27 2.57
C GLU A 402 -25.40 15.51 2.27
N PRO A 403 -26.53 16.20 2.05
CA PRO A 403 -27.79 15.51 1.77
C PRO A 403 -27.61 14.64 0.53
N ASP A 404 -27.98 13.36 0.65
CA ASP A 404 -27.87 12.35 -0.40
C ASP A 404 -28.52 12.86 -1.71
N GLU A 405 -27.72 13.25 -2.71
CA GLU A 405 -28.19 13.50 -4.08
C GLU A 405 -28.35 12.16 -4.82
N PHE A 406 -29.21 11.26 -4.31
CA PHE A 406 -29.67 10.09 -5.05
C PHE A 406 -31.06 9.68 -4.54
N ASP A 407 -32.09 10.34 -5.06
CA ASP A 407 -33.46 9.83 -5.04
C ASP A 407 -34.09 10.16 -6.41
N ASP A 408 -33.97 9.22 -7.35
CA ASP A 408 -34.67 9.22 -8.63
C ASP A 408 -35.96 8.36 -8.50
N ASP A 409 -37.07 8.93 -9.00
CA ASP A 409 -38.38 8.34 -9.31
C ASP A 409 -39.35 8.04 -8.13
N ASP A 410 -40.65 8.44 -8.09
CA ASP A 410 -41.62 8.86 -9.11
C ASP A 410 -42.86 9.55 -8.46
N ALA A 411 -43.60 10.31 -9.28
CA ALA A 411 -45.04 10.59 -9.25
C ALA A 411 -45.71 11.38 -8.09
N GLY A 412 -45.86 12.70 -8.32
CA GLY A 412 -47.16 13.42 -8.37
C GLY A 412 -48.12 13.42 -7.16
N GLU A 413 -48.34 14.59 -6.56
CA GLU A 413 -49.63 15.32 -6.58
C GLU A 413 -49.53 16.68 -5.86
N ASP A 414 -50.26 17.64 -6.40
CA ASP A 414 -50.23 19.07 -6.14
C ASP A 414 -50.51 19.49 -4.69
N GLN A 415 -49.82 20.56 -4.25
CA GLN A 415 -50.46 21.77 -3.71
C GLN A 415 -49.42 22.86 -3.40
N GLN A 416 -49.34 23.89 -4.26
CA GLN A 416 -49.19 25.25 -3.75
C GLN A 416 -49.80 26.27 -4.72
N GLU A 417 -50.79 26.99 -4.20
CA GLU A 417 -51.42 28.15 -4.79
C GLU A 417 -50.40 29.29 -5.03
N GLY A 418 -50.61 30.01 -6.15
CA GLY A 418 -50.26 31.40 -6.48
C GLY A 418 -49.00 32.02 -5.85
N VAL A 419 -48.06 32.54 -6.64
CA VAL A 419 -48.25 33.78 -7.43
C VAL A 419 -47.41 33.75 -8.71
N GLN A 420 -48.07 34.07 -9.83
CA GLN A 420 -47.50 34.33 -11.14
C GLN A 420 -46.69 35.64 -11.15
N GLU A 421 -45.55 35.66 -11.84
CA GLU A 421 -45.33 36.64 -12.91
C GLU A 421 -44.33 36.14 -13.97
N GLN A 422 -44.67 36.48 -15.21
CA GLN A 422 -44.28 35.89 -16.50
C GLN A 422 -42.82 36.13 -16.92
N MET A 423 -42.17 35.11 -17.51
CA MET A 423 -41.37 35.28 -18.73
C MET A 423 -41.57 34.06 -19.64
N GLU A 424 -41.81 34.36 -20.92
CA GLU A 424 -42.39 33.49 -21.93
C GLU A 424 -41.44 32.38 -22.43
N ARG A 425 -42.07 31.26 -22.80
CA ARG A 425 -41.49 30.11 -23.51
C ARG A 425 -40.90 30.49 -24.87
N GLU A 426 -39.74 29.92 -25.18
CA GLU A 426 -39.50 29.32 -26.50
C GLU A 426 -38.95 27.89 -26.32
N LYS A 427 -39.68 26.90 -26.84
CA LYS A 427 -39.21 25.51 -26.97
C LYS A 427 -38.25 25.45 -28.17
N PRO A 428 -37.05 24.83 -28.05
CA PRO A 428 -36.29 24.47 -29.23
C PRO A 428 -37.08 23.43 -30.03
N ALA A 429 -37.27 23.71 -31.32
CA ALA A 429 -37.86 22.77 -32.26
C ALA A 429 -36.95 21.54 -32.42
N ILE A 430 -37.57 20.36 -32.47
CA ILE A 430 -36.92 19.10 -32.83
C ILE A 430 -36.38 19.26 -34.26
N ALA A 431 -35.06 19.30 -34.40
CA ALA A 431 -34.41 19.27 -35.70
C ALA A 431 -34.61 17.87 -36.34
N PRO A 432 -34.90 17.79 -37.65
CA PRO A 432 -35.05 16.51 -38.33
C PRO A 432 -33.70 15.80 -38.39
N THR A 433 -33.74 14.48 -38.25
CA THR A 433 -32.61 13.56 -38.39
C THR A 433 -31.87 13.85 -39.71
N PRO A 434 -30.57 14.16 -39.70
CA PRO A 434 -29.86 14.46 -40.93
C PRO A 434 -29.71 13.18 -41.76
N SER A 435 -30.17 13.24 -43.01
CA SER A 435 -29.92 12.19 -43.99
C SER A 435 -28.43 11.94 -44.13
N SER A 436 -28.01 10.68 -44.00
CA SER A 436 -26.62 10.24 -44.19
C SER A 436 -26.09 10.67 -45.56
N ARG A 437 -25.32 11.77 -45.58
CA ARG A 437 -24.41 12.08 -46.68
C ARG A 437 -23.04 11.53 -46.30
N ILE A 438 -22.44 10.82 -47.24
CA ILE A 438 -21.03 10.45 -47.21
C ILE A 438 -20.24 11.75 -47.08
N GLN A 439 -19.64 11.98 -45.89
CA GLN A 439 -18.78 13.14 -45.65
C GLN A 439 -17.43 12.91 -46.31
N GLU A 440 -16.89 13.96 -46.94
CA GLU A 440 -15.54 13.94 -47.47
C GLU A 440 -14.52 13.74 -46.34
N PRO A 441 -13.43 12.99 -46.58
CA PRO A 441 -12.44 12.68 -45.55
C PRO A 441 -11.82 13.97 -44.99
N MET A 442 -11.83 14.09 -43.65
CA MET A 442 -11.19 15.21 -42.97
C MET A 442 -9.68 15.18 -43.16
N VAL A 443 -9.10 16.35 -43.43
CA VAL A 443 -7.64 16.50 -43.54
C VAL A 443 -7.01 16.19 -42.18
N VAL A 444 -5.99 15.33 -42.16
CA VAL A 444 -5.28 14.86 -40.94
C VAL A 444 -4.82 16.03 -40.05
N GLY A 445 -4.45 17.17 -40.64
CA GLY A 445 -4.10 18.37 -39.89
C GLY A 445 -5.24 18.92 -39.02
N SER A 446 -6.49 18.79 -39.45
CA SER A 446 -7.67 19.20 -38.67
C SER A 446 -7.96 18.23 -37.53
N VAL A 447 -7.70 16.94 -37.72
CA VAL A 447 -7.84 15.90 -36.68
C VAL A 447 -6.78 16.07 -35.60
N LEU A 448 -5.52 16.26 -36.00
CA LEU A 448 -4.42 16.55 -35.05
C LEU A 448 -4.64 17.83 -34.26
N LYS A 449 -5.20 18.87 -34.90
CA LYS A 449 -5.54 20.12 -34.23
C LYS A 449 -6.70 19.95 -33.24
N PHE A 450 -7.72 19.19 -33.59
CA PHE A 450 -8.82 18.85 -32.67
C PHE A 450 -8.33 18.04 -31.47
N LEU A 451 -7.53 16.99 -31.70
CA LEU A 451 -6.99 16.16 -30.62
C LEU A 451 -6.04 16.92 -29.69
N SER A 452 -5.38 17.98 -30.17
CA SER A 452 -4.46 18.79 -29.37
C SER A 452 -5.09 20.03 -28.73
N THR A 453 -6.22 20.53 -29.24
CA THR A 453 -6.80 21.80 -28.78
C THR A 453 -8.31 21.74 -28.47
N GLY A 454 -8.98 20.62 -28.72
CA GLY A 454 -10.41 20.43 -28.51
C GLY A 454 -11.32 21.19 -29.49
N SER A 455 -10.78 21.88 -30.48
CA SER A 455 -11.56 22.66 -31.47
C SER A 455 -11.23 22.25 -32.90
N THR A 456 -12.27 22.13 -33.73
CA THR A 456 -12.16 21.86 -35.18
C THR A 456 -12.07 23.14 -36.02
N GLY A 457 -12.11 24.32 -35.40
CA GLY A 457 -12.19 25.62 -36.07
C GLY A 457 -13.01 26.60 -35.26
#